data_AF-A0A6C0EQ44-F1
#
_entry.id   AF-A0A6C0EQ44-F1
#
_cell.length_a   1.000
_cell.length_b   1.000
_cell.length_c   1.000
_cell.angle_alpha   90.00
_cell.angle_beta   90.00
_cell.angle_gamma   90.00
#
_symmetry.space_group_name_H-M   'P 1'
#
loop_
_entity.id
_entity.type
_entity.pdbx_description
1 polymer ?
#
loop_
_entity_poly.entity_id
_entity_poly.type
_entity_poly.pdbx_seq_one_letter_code
_entity_poly.pdbx_strand_id
1 'polypeptide(L)'
;MSFQMRFNTAIQPPRPVDPHKFKEERVSVSELASLLQKERVQSDQVADKLVLDKTIQDFITDSIHDTIQNSIKNAVQTSVEGHITESLQKVVTEYVPKHLYMTEEQTEKLQNEIMSKRRGPIGEKGDKGEQGDKGEKGDKGEKGDKGNVMYRKSILCNIDRIINSPTFNSVLLFPYNGANYTLYTIVITGKFNSNCQFQLVNLSNNNEVLANVEIPESNLVVYEWETICPLPEEMAVLQLEAKCDDECKIYTVELVM
;
A
#
# COMPACT_ATOMS: atom_id res chain seq x y z
N MET A 1 -47.60 -50.18 -93.10
CA MET A 1 -49.08 -50.23 -93.03
C MET A 1 -49.51 -49.71 -91.67
N SER A 2 -50.41 -48.74 -91.69
CA SER A 2 -50.93 -47.91 -90.59
C SER A 2 -51.70 -48.71 -89.52
N PHE A 3 -51.72 -48.25 -88.26
CA PHE A 3 -52.95 -47.88 -87.52
C PHE A 3 -52.67 -47.34 -86.10
N GLN A 4 -53.40 -46.28 -85.71
CA GLN A 4 -53.34 -45.54 -84.44
C GLN A 4 -53.99 -46.28 -83.26
N MET A 5 -53.56 -45.98 -82.04
CA MET A 5 -54.41 -46.08 -80.84
C MET A 5 -54.32 -44.78 -80.01
N ARG A 6 -55.49 -44.18 -79.76
CA ARG A 6 -55.72 -43.04 -78.85
C ARG A 6 -56.10 -43.59 -77.46
N PHE A 7 -55.65 -42.94 -76.38
CA PHE A 7 -56.31 -43.04 -75.08
C PHE A 7 -56.48 -41.66 -74.45
N ASN A 8 -57.75 -41.34 -74.18
CA ASN A 8 -58.29 -40.20 -73.45
C ASN A 8 -58.12 -40.42 -71.95
N THR A 9 -57.57 -39.45 -71.22
CA THR A 9 -57.71 -39.34 -69.77
C THR A 9 -58.68 -38.20 -69.44
N ALA A 10 -59.87 -38.55 -68.94
CA ALA A 10 -60.85 -37.61 -68.45
C ALA A 10 -60.41 -37.05 -67.09
N ILE A 11 -60.11 -35.75 -67.03
CA ILE A 11 -59.95 -34.98 -65.79
C ILE A 11 -61.34 -34.47 -65.40
N GLN A 12 -61.84 -34.82 -64.20
CA GLN A 12 -63.10 -34.25 -63.69
C GLN A 12 -62.92 -32.74 -63.39
N PRO A 13 -63.92 -31.89 -63.69
CA PRO A 13 -63.85 -30.47 -63.33
C PRO A 13 -63.98 -30.28 -61.79
N PRO A 14 -63.35 -29.24 -61.22
CA PRO A 14 -63.45 -28.96 -59.79
C PRO A 14 -64.89 -28.57 -59.40
N ARG A 15 -65.31 -28.96 -58.18
CA ARG A 15 -66.61 -28.58 -57.62
C ARG A 15 -66.74 -27.05 -57.47
N PRO A 16 -67.91 -26.46 -57.74
CA PRO A 16 -68.11 -25.02 -57.56
C PRO A 16 -68.06 -24.64 -56.08
N VAL A 17 -67.20 -23.68 -55.75
CA VAL A 17 -67.10 -23.06 -54.43
C VAL A 17 -68.22 -22.03 -54.31
N ASP A 18 -69.02 -22.12 -53.26
CA ASP A 18 -70.13 -21.20 -52.96
C ASP A 18 -69.59 -19.78 -52.68
N PRO A 19 -69.92 -18.77 -53.51
CA PRO A 19 -69.38 -17.42 -53.38
C PRO A 19 -69.95 -16.65 -52.17
N HIS A 20 -70.95 -17.17 -51.46
CA HIS A 20 -71.57 -16.47 -50.32
C HIS A 20 -71.00 -16.82 -48.94
N LYS A 21 -69.95 -17.66 -48.86
CA LYS A 21 -69.36 -18.09 -47.57
C LYS A 21 -68.06 -17.39 -47.15
N PHE A 22 -67.55 -16.42 -47.90
CA PHE A 22 -66.40 -15.63 -47.50
C PHE A 22 -66.80 -14.16 -47.28
N LYS A 23 -67.18 -13.82 -46.04
CA LYS A 23 -67.04 -12.44 -45.58
C LYS A 23 -65.55 -12.22 -45.31
N GLU A 24 -64.81 -11.81 -46.33
CA GLU A 24 -63.44 -11.33 -46.17
C GLU A 24 -63.47 -10.02 -45.38
N GLU A 25 -62.98 -10.05 -44.13
CA GLU A 25 -62.57 -8.85 -43.41
C GLU A 25 -61.31 -8.29 -44.10
N ARG A 26 -61.51 -7.52 -45.17
CA ARG A 26 -60.42 -6.81 -45.85
C ARG A 26 -60.08 -5.55 -45.05
N VAL A 27 -59.17 -5.69 -44.09
CA VAL A 27 -58.51 -4.53 -43.47
C VAL A 27 -57.62 -3.89 -44.53
N SER A 28 -57.80 -2.60 -44.76
CA SER A 28 -57.02 -1.87 -45.75
C SER A 28 -55.55 -1.75 -45.31
N VAL A 29 -54.63 -1.70 -46.27
CA VAL A 29 -53.18 -1.50 -45.98
C VAL A 29 -52.95 -0.20 -45.19
N SER A 30 -53.79 0.82 -45.41
CA SER A 30 -53.79 2.06 -44.63
C SER A 30 -54.18 1.86 -43.16
N GLU A 31 -55.14 0.99 -42.86
CA GLU A 31 -55.54 0.68 -41.48
C GLU A 31 -54.43 -0.09 -40.74
N LEU A 32 -53.80 -1.07 -41.39
CA LEU A 32 -52.66 -1.80 -40.81
C LEU A 32 -51.46 -0.88 -40.56
N ALA A 33 -51.16 0.05 -41.47
CA ALA A 33 -50.12 1.05 -41.28
C ALA A 33 -50.42 1.96 -40.08
N SER A 34 -51.67 2.37 -39.91
CA SER A 34 -52.10 3.20 -38.78
C SER A 34 -51.98 2.47 -37.44
N LEU A 35 -52.30 1.17 -37.40
CA LEU A 35 -52.17 0.33 -36.20
C LEU A 35 -50.71 0.10 -35.82
N LEU A 36 -49.85 -0.21 -36.79
CA LEU A 36 -48.40 -0.37 -36.55
C LEU A 36 -47.75 0.93 -36.06
N GLN A 37 -48.18 2.08 -36.58
CA GLN A 37 -47.68 3.37 -36.10
C GLN A 37 -48.14 3.66 -34.67
N LYS A 38 -49.37 3.29 -34.31
CA LYS A 38 -49.89 3.41 -32.95
C LYS A 38 -49.15 2.50 -31.96
N GLU A 39 -48.86 1.25 -32.34
CA GLU A 39 -48.07 0.33 -31.52
C GLU A 39 -46.63 0.81 -31.33
N ARG A 40 -45.98 1.36 -32.38
CA ARG A 40 -44.64 1.97 -32.24
C ARG A 40 -44.63 3.13 -31.26
N VAL A 41 -45.55 4.08 -31.39
CA VAL A 41 -45.63 5.24 -30.47
C VAL A 41 -45.87 4.77 -29.03
N GLN A 42 -46.70 3.75 -28.82
CA GLN A 42 -46.96 3.21 -27.49
C GLN A 42 -45.73 2.48 -26.92
N SER A 43 -44.98 1.76 -27.75
CA SER A 43 -43.70 1.14 -27.38
C SER A 43 -42.64 2.18 -27.00
N ASP A 44 -42.52 3.25 -27.79
CA ASP A 44 -41.56 4.34 -27.55
C ASP A 44 -41.89 5.09 -26.26
N GLN A 45 -43.17 5.38 -25.99
CA GLN A 45 -43.62 5.99 -24.74
C GLN A 45 -43.33 5.13 -23.50
N VAL A 46 -43.45 3.79 -23.62
CA VAL A 46 -43.11 2.87 -22.53
C VAL A 46 -41.60 2.83 -22.29
N ALA A 47 -40.80 2.86 -23.36
CA ALA A 47 -39.34 2.92 -23.26
C ALA A 47 -38.87 4.21 -22.59
N ASP A 48 -39.41 5.37 -22.99
CA ASP A 48 -39.08 6.67 -22.40
C ASP A 48 -39.43 6.72 -20.91
N LYS A 49 -40.59 6.16 -20.52
CA LYS A 49 -40.99 6.08 -19.11
C LYS A 49 -40.05 5.18 -18.29
N LEU A 50 -39.59 4.06 -18.86
CA LEU A 50 -38.67 3.14 -18.20
C LEU A 50 -37.27 3.75 -18.03
N VAL A 51 -36.78 4.51 -19.02
CA VAL A 51 -35.51 5.24 -18.95
C VAL A 51 -35.58 6.34 -17.88
N LEU A 52 -36.70 7.07 -17.82
CA LEU A 52 -36.90 8.10 -16.80
C LEU A 52 -36.93 7.50 -15.38
N ASP A 53 -37.64 6.39 -15.19
CA ASP A 53 -37.73 5.72 -13.89
C ASP A 53 -36.36 5.19 -13.44
N LYS A 54 -35.59 4.59 -14.36
CA LYS A 54 -34.20 4.17 -14.08
C LYS A 54 -33.30 5.35 -13.72
N THR A 55 -33.40 6.46 -14.45
CA THR A 55 -32.59 7.67 -14.18
C THR A 55 -32.94 8.28 -12.83
N ILE A 56 -34.22 8.27 -12.44
CA ILE A 56 -34.68 8.75 -11.13
C ILE A 56 -34.17 7.81 -10.03
N GLN A 57 -34.24 6.48 -10.23
CA GLN A 57 -33.71 5.51 -9.27
C GLN A 57 -32.20 5.63 -9.09
N ASP A 58 -31.44 5.79 -10.17
CA ASP A 58 -29.98 5.96 -10.12
C ASP A 58 -29.63 7.27 -9.38
N PHE A 59 -30.30 8.39 -9.70
CA PHE A 59 -30.09 9.67 -9.01
C PHE A 59 -30.44 9.61 -7.51
N ILE A 60 -31.55 8.96 -7.16
CA ILE A 60 -31.96 8.78 -5.76
C ILE A 60 -30.96 7.87 -5.03
N THR A 61 -30.53 6.78 -5.67
CA THR A 61 -29.59 5.83 -5.07
C THR A 61 -28.24 6.49 -4.82
N ASP A 62 -27.70 7.21 -5.79
CA ASP A 62 -26.40 7.87 -5.68
C ASP A 62 -26.45 9.03 -4.67
N SER A 63 -27.49 9.87 -4.74
CA SER A 63 -27.63 11.01 -3.81
C SER A 63 -27.85 10.58 -2.36
N ILE A 64 -28.64 9.52 -2.13
CA ILE A 64 -28.84 8.94 -0.80
C ILE A 64 -27.56 8.25 -0.34
N HIS A 65 -26.90 7.48 -1.21
CA HIS A 65 -25.65 6.80 -0.88
C HIS A 65 -24.58 7.80 -0.44
N ASP A 66 -24.35 8.86 -1.22
CA ASP A 66 -23.37 9.90 -0.91
C ASP A 66 -23.71 10.65 0.38
N THR A 67 -24.99 10.97 0.60
CA THR A 67 -25.43 11.66 1.82
C THR A 67 -25.22 10.78 3.06
N ILE A 68 -25.53 9.49 2.97
CA ILE A 68 -25.33 8.52 4.05
C ILE A 68 -23.84 8.30 4.29
N GLN A 69 -23.04 8.09 3.24
CA GLN A 69 -21.59 7.89 3.36
C GLN A 69 -20.90 9.10 4.00
N ASN A 70 -21.26 10.31 3.58
CA ASN A 70 -20.68 11.52 4.15
C ASN A 70 -21.11 11.73 5.60
N SER A 71 -22.37 11.44 5.94
CA SER A 71 -22.87 11.55 7.31
C SER A 71 -22.18 10.54 8.24
N ILE A 72 -22.01 9.29 7.79
CA ILE A 72 -21.30 8.25 8.53
C ILE A 72 -19.83 8.63 8.68
N LYS A 73 -19.17 9.05 7.60
CA LYS A 73 -17.77 9.49 7.62
C LYS A 73 -17.57 10.61 8.63
N ASN A 74 -18.41 11.65 8.62
CA ASN A 74 -18.30 12.78 9.54
C ASN A 74 -18.59 12.39 10.99
N ALA A 75 -19.56 11.52 11.24
CA ALA A 75 -19.87 11.02 12.57
C ALA A 75 -18.71 10.17 13.15
N VAL A 76 -18.14 9.28 12.33
CA VAL A 76 -16.97 8.47 12.69
C VAL A 76 -15.74 9.34 12.92
N GLN A 77 -15.45 10.28 12.02
CA GLN A 77 -14.36 11.26 12.14
C GLN A 77 -14.45 12.00 13.48
N THR A 78 -15.62 12.56 13.78
CA THR A 78 -15.82 13.39 14.98
C THR A 78 -15.72 12.56 16.28
N SER A 79 -16.26 11.33 16.27
CA SER A 79 -16.31 10.49 17.47
C SER A 79 -15.02 9.73 17.73
N VAL A 80 -14.27 9.36 16.69
CA VAL A 80 -13.07 8.51 16.81
C VAL A 80 -11.81 9.37 16.89
N GLU A 81 -11.67 10.40 16.05
CA GLU A 81 -10.44 11.19 16.02
C GLU A 81 -10.28 12.07 17.27
N GLY A 82 -11.37 12.65 17.81
CA GLY A 82 -11.28 13.49 19.01
C GLY A 82 -10.78 12.72 20.24
N HIS A 83 -11.37 11.56 20.52
CA HIS A 83 -11.04 10.78 21.70
C HIS A 83 -9.71 10.03 21.59
N ILE A 84 -9.34 9.54 20.40
CA ILE A 84 -8.06 8.87 20.19
C ILE A 84 -6.92 9.89 20.19
N THR A 85 -7.08 11.05 19.55
CA THR A 85 -6.02 12.06 19.46
C THR A 85 -5.69 12.64 20.82
N GLU A 86 -6.68 13.02 21.64
CA GLU A 86 -6.42 13.54 22.98
C GLU A 86 -5.79 12.48 23.91
N SER A 87 -6.28 11.23 23.84
CA SER A 87 -5.76 10.14 24.66
C SER A 87 -4.32 9.76 24.28
N LEU A 88 -4.03 9.65 22.98
CA LEU A 88 -2.68 9.37 22.48
C LEU A 88 -1.74 10.56 22.69
N GLN A 89 -2.19 11.79 22.47
CA GLN A 89 -1.38 12.98 22.68
C GLN A 89 -0.96 13.10 24.14
N LYS A 90 -1.85 12.76 25.08
CA LYS A 90 -1.51 12.69 26.52
C LYS A 90 -0.46 11.62 26.81
N VAL A 91 -0.60 10.41 26.25
CA VAL A 91 0.40 9.33 26.41
C VAL A 91 1.76 9.74 25.84
N VAL A 92 1.78 10.34 24.64
CA VAL A 92 2.99 10.76 23.93
C VAL A 92 3.67 11.95 24.61
N THR A 93 2.93 12.93 25.13
CA THR A 93 3.53 14.12 25.77
C THR A 93 3.86 13.94 27.24
N GLU A 94 3.11 13.13 27.98
CA GLU A 94 3.28 13.01 29.44
C GLU A 94 4.07 11.76 29.86
N TYR A 95 3.89 10.64 29.16
CA TYR A 95 4.44 9.34 29.55
C TYR A 95 5.77 9.03 28.85
N VAL A 96 5.85 9.25 27.53
CA VAL A 96 7.05 8.93 26.74
C VAL A 96 8.30 9.70 27.24
N PRO A 97 8.27 11.02 27.50
CA PRO A 97 9.48 11.73 27.91
C PRO A 97 10.01 11.31 29.29
N LYS A 98 9.14 10.86 30.20
CA LYS A 98 9.55 10.38 31.54
C LYS A 98 10.21 9.00 31.52
N HIS A 99 10.00 8.22 30.46
CA HIS A 99 10.42 6.82 30.41
C HIS A 99 11.39 6.50 29.24
N LEU A 100 11.58 7.40 28.27
CA LEU A 100 12.52 7.22 27.17
C LEU A 100 13.85 7.98 27.33
N TYR A 101 13.92 9.00 28.19
CA TYR A 101 15.15 9.77 28.40
C TYR A 101 15.75 9.42 29.76
N MET A 102 16.92 8.80 29.71
CA MET A 102 17.79 8.62 30.86
C MET A 102 18.27 10.00 31.31
N THR A 103 18.23 10.31 32.62
CA THR A 103 18.69 11.63 33.09
C THR A 103 20.18 11.82 32.80
N GLU A 104 20.65 13.07 32.76
CA GLU A 104 22.09 13.37 32.56
C GLU A 104 22.96 12.60 33.57
N GLU A 105 22.53 12.54 34.84
CA GLU A 105 23.20 11.79 35.90
C GLU A 105 23.24 10.28 35.64
N GLN A 106 22.14 9.69 35.17
CA GLN A 106 22.08 8.27 34.83
C GLN A 106 22.95 7.95 33.61
N THR A 107 23.00 8.88 32.64
CA THR A 107 23.84 8.78 31.45
C THR A 107 25.31 8.84 31.82
N GLU A 108 25.72 9.77 32.70
CA GLU A 108 27.09 9.86 33.22
C GLU A 108 27.48 8.61 34.02
N LYS A 109 26.58 8.10 34.87
CA LYS A 109 26.82 6.85 35.61
C LYS A 109 27.04 5.66 34.68
N LEU A 110 26.19 5.50 33.66
CA LEU A 110 26.31 4.42 32.69
C LEU A 110 27.58 4.57 31.84
N GLN A 111 27.92 5.78 31.41
CA GLN A 111 29.17 6.07 30.70
C GLN A 111 30.38 5.72 31.55
N ASN A 112 30.40 6.12 32.82
CA ASN A 112 31.49 5.79 33.75
C ASN A 112 31.59 4.29 34.03
N GLU A 113 30.46 3.60 34.17
CA GLU A 113 30.43 2.15 34.36
C GLU A 113 30.97 1.40 33.13
N ILE A 114 30.56 1.80 31.92
CA ILE A 114 31.07 1.24 30.65
C ILE A 114 32.57 1.53 30.50
N MET A 115 33.01 2.75 30.82
CA MET A 115 34.42 3.16 30.80
C MET A 115 35.28 2.42 31.84
N SER A 116 34.68 1.98 32.94
CA SER A 116 35.34 1.14 33.96
C SER A 116 35.46 -0.31 33.51
N LYS A 117 34.40 -0.88 32.90
CA LYS A 117 34.39 -2.28 32.42
C LYS A 117 35.25 -2.51 31.18
N ARG A 118 35.56 -1.46 30.40
CA ARG A 118 36.42 -1.54 29.21
C ARG A 118 37.92 -1.33 29.47
N ARG A 119 38.32 -0.82 30.65
CA ARG A 119 39.74 -0.82 31.02
C ARG A 119 40.09 -2.21 31.55
N GLY A 120 40.75 -3.02 30.72
CA GLY A 120 41.45 -4.20 31.20
C GLY A 120 42.43 -3.82 32.33
N PRO A 121 42.80 -4.76 33.21
CA PRO A 121 43.78 -4.49 34.26
C PRO A 121 45.01 -3.82 33.66
N ILE A 122 45.43 -2.71 34.27
CA ILE A 122 46.69 -2.05 33.91
C ILE A 122 47.77 -3.13 34.02
N GLY A 123 48.40 -3.47 32.89
CA GLY A 123 49.50 -4.43 32.89
C GLY A 123 50.56 -3.99 33.88
N GLU A 124 51.05 -4.92 34.70
CA GLU A 124 52.15 -4.66 35.62
C GLU A 124 53.30 -4.03 34.83
N LYS A 125 53.83 -2.93 35.36
CA LYS A 125 54.93 -2.19 34.76
C LYS A 125 56.13 -3.14 34.72
N GLY A 126 56.51 -3.58 33.52
CA GLY A 126 57.65 -4.48 33.33
C GLY A 126 58.92 -3.91 33.97
N ASP A 127 59.71 -4.81 34.55
CA ASP A 127 60.98 -4.46 35.19
C ASP A 127 61.89 -3.67 34.25
N LYS A 128 62.54 -2.65 34.82
CA LYS A 128 63.39 -1.72 34.10
C LYS A 128 64.64 -2.46 33.62
N GLY A 129 64.72 -2.72 32.31
CA GLY A 129 65.95 -3.23 31.68
C GLY A 129 67.13 -2.27 31.89
N GLU A 130 68.32 -2.84 32.03
CA GLU A 130 69.57 -2.10 32.19
C GLU A 130 69.83 -1.15 31.02
N GLN A 131 70.42 0.00 31.35
CA GLN A 131 70.61 1.13 30.46
C GLN A 131 71.68 0.83 29.40
N GLY A 132 71.25 0.62 28.14
CA GLY A 132 72.12 0.68 26.97
C GLY A 132 72.44 2.13 26.58
N ASP A 133 73.58 2.32 25.92
CA ASP A 133 74.11 3.62 25.51
C ASP A 133 73.11 4.44 24.67
N LYS A 134 73.14 5.75 24.93
CA LYS A 134 72.15 6.73 24.48
C LYS A 134 72.25 6.97 22.97
N GLY A 135 71.42 6.28 22.19
CA GLY A 135 71.12 6.66 20.80
C GLY A 135 70.40 8.02 20.76
N GLU A 136 70.65 8.80 19.71
CA GLU A 136 69.96 10.08 19.48
C GLU A 136 68.45 9.87 19.50
N LYS A 137 67.76 10.70 20.28
CA LYS A 137 66.32 10.64 20.48
C LYS A 137 65.66 11.11 19.19
N GLY A 138 65.22 10.16 18.36
CA GLY A 138 64.33 10.45 17.23
C GLY A 138 63.11 11.24 17.71
N ASP A 139 62.67 12.19 16.90
CA ASP A 139 61.51 13.02 17.20
C ASP A 139 60.32 12.15 17.58
N LYS A 140 59.66 12.53 18.67
CA LYS A 140 58.46 11.85 19.15
C LYS A 140 57.42 12.01 18.04
N GLY A 141 57.14 10.91 17.33
CA GLY A 141 56.09 10.88 16.31
C GLY A 141 54.82 11.51 16.86
N GLU A 142 54.17 12.34 16.04
CA GLU A 142 52.90 12.94 16.40
C GLU A 142 51.95 11.85 16.90
N LYS A 143 51.31 12.14 18.03
CA LYS A 143 50.34 11.23 18.62
C LYS A 143 49.25 11.06 17.56
N GLY A 144 49.22 9.89 16.91
CA GLY A 144 48.26 9.60 15.84
C GLY A 144 46.87 10.04 16.30
N ASP A 145 46.20 10.79 15.42
CA ASP A 145 44.84 11.26 15.68
C ASP A 145 44.04 10.10 16.25
N LYS A 146 43.47 10.29 17.44
CA LYS A 146 42.55 9.32 17.99
C LYS A 146 41.48 9.15 16.93
N GLY A 147 41.47 7.99 16.28
CA GLY A 147 40.48 7.66 15.27
C GLY A 147 39.13 8.05 15.83
N ASN A 148 38.46 8.97 15.14
CA ASN A 148 37.10 9.33 15.46
C ASN A 148 36.29 8.06 15.16
N VAL A 149 36.14 7.19 16.17
CA VAL A 149 35.35 5.97 16.03
C VAL A 149 33.94 6.46 15.80
N MET A 150 33.54 6.50 14.53
CA MET A 150 32.18 6.82 14.13
C MET A 150 31.30 5.70 14.65
N TYR A 151 30.75 5.89 15.84
CA TYR A 151 29.77 4.97 16.39
C TYR A 151 28.51 5.10 15.52
N ARG A 152 28.28 4.11 14.64
CA ARG A 152 26.99 3.98 13.97
C ARG A 152 25.92 3.76 15.04
N LYS A 153 24.89 4.61 15.05
CA LYS A 153 23.77 4.49 15.98
C LYS A 153 22.72 3.61 15.33
N SER A 154 22.39 2.50 15.96
CA SER A 154 21.29 1.64 15.50
C SER A 154 20.06 1.82 16.37
N ILE A 155 18.89 1.87 15.73
CA ILE A 155 17.59 1.71 16.40
C ILE A 155 16.99 0.40 15.93
N LEU A 156 16.88 -0.59 16.82
CA LEU A 156 16.20 -1.86 16.55
C LEU A 156 14.74 -1.78 16.99
N CYS A 157 13.83 -1.95 16.04
CA CYS A 157 12.40 -1.98 16.25
C CYS A 157 11.88 -3.42 16.18
N ASN A 158 11.19 -3.88 17.22
CA ASN A 158 10.37 -5.09 17.13
C ASN A 158 9.04 -4.72 16.46
N ILE A 159 8.77 -5.34 15.32
CA ILE A 159 7.63 -5.02 14.46
C ILE A 159 6.53 -6.09 14.60
N ASP A 160 6.92 -7.37 14.60
CA ASP A 160 6.03 -8.54 14.63
C ASP A 160 4.74 -8.37 13.79
N ARG A 161 4.89 -7.95 12.53
CA ARG A 161 3.77 -7.58 11.64
C ARG A 161 3.62 -8.53 10.47
N ILE A 162 2.38 -8.86 10.13
CA ILE A 162 2.03 -9.60 8.93
C ILE A 162 1.58 -8.62 7.84
N ILE A 163 2.08 -8.81 6.62
CA ILE A 163 1.67 -8.09 5.41
C ILE A 163 1.16 -9.14 4.41
N ASN A 164 0.01 -8.88 3.82
CA ASN A 164 -0.65 -9.75 2.83
C ASN A 164 -1.53 -8.90 1.90
N SER A 165 -0.92 -7.88 1.31
CA SER A 165 -1.64 -6.84 0.55
C SER A 165 -0.90 -6.49 -0.74
N PRO A 166 -1.62 -6.42 -1.88
CA PRO A 166 -1.05 -5.98 -3.15
C PRO A 166 -0.79 -4.46 -3.20
N THR A 167 -1.27 -3.71 -2.21
CA THR A 167 -0.99 -2.28 -2.03
C THR A 167 -0.06 -2.03 -0.85
N PHE A 168 0.71 -0.94 -0.92
CA PHE A 168 1.65 -0.55 0.14
C PHE A 168 0.91 -0.26 1.44
N ASN A 169 1.39 -0.89 2.51
CA ASN A 169 0.95 -0.69 3.88
C ASN A 169 2.12 -0.16 4.70
N SER A 170 1.83 0.77 5.61
CA SER A 170 2.81 1.22 6.61
C SER A 170 3.42 0.02 7.32
N VAL A 171 4.72 0.02 7.59
CA VAL A 171 5.44 -0.96 8.41
C VAL A 171 6.00 -0.28 9.64
N LEU A 172 6.75 0.81 9.43
CA LEU A 172 7.38 1.59 10.49
C LEU A 172 7.31 3.08 10.13
N LEU A 173 6.87 3.90 11.08
CA LEU A 173 6.86 5.35 10.99
C LEU A 173 7.88 5.91 11.99
N PHE A 174 8.77 6.80 11.55
CA PHE A 174 9.80 7.35 12.42
C PHE A 174 10.16 8.79 12.06
N PRO A 175 10.46 9.64 13.07
CA PRO A 175 11.06 10.94 12.82
C PRO A 175 12.50 10.77 12.37
N TYR A 176 12.93 11.57 11.40
CA TYR A 176 14.28 11.60 10.87
C TYR A 176 14.82 13.03 10.93
N ASN A 177 16.08 13.18 11.35
CA ASN A 177 16.76 14.47 11.41
C ASN A 177 18.05 14.40 10.59
N GLY A 178 17.97 14.74 9.31
CA GLY A 178 19.12 14.71 8.40
C GLY A 178 20.28 15.63 8.81
N ALA A 179 20.00 16.67 9.60
CA ALA A 179 21.02 17.60 10.06
C ALA A 179 21.94 16.98 11.12
N ASN A 180 21.48 15.94 11.81
CA ASN A 180 22.21 15.28 12.89
C ASN A 180 22.61 13.83 12.58
N TYR A 181 21.91 13.18 11.65
CA TYR A 181 22.05 11.75 11.38
C TYR A 181 21.93 11.45 9.88
N THR A 182 22.67 10.44 9.41
CA THR A 182 22.53 9.91 8.05
C THR A 182 22.07 8.46 8.16
N LEU A 183 20.87 8.13 7.68
CA LEU A 183 20.46 6.73 7.62
C LEU A 183 21.25 6.01 6.52
N TYR A 184 22.11 5.07 6.92
CA TYR A 184 22.99 4.29 6.05
C TYR A 184 22.37 2.99 5.56
N THR A 185 21.67 2.30 6.46
CA THR A 185 21.18 0.96 6.19
C THR A 185 19.87 0.73 6.94
N ILE A 186 18.92 0.10 6.26
CA ILE A 186 17.73 -0.48 6.86
C ILE A 186 17.90 -1.99 6.84
N VAL A 187 17.97 -2.63 8.00
CA VAL A 187 18.05 -4.09 8.11
C VAL A 187 16.67 -4.63 8.42
N ILE A 188 16.15 -5.52 7.57
CA ILE A 188 14.82 -6.09 7.71
C ILE A 188 14.97 -7.58 8.00
N THR A 189 14.42 -8.03 9.12
CA THR A 189 14.35 -9.47 9.43
C THR A 189 12.93 -9.95 9.28
N GLY A 190 12.72 -10.97 8.45
CA GLY A 190 11.38 -11.43 8.10
C GLY A 190 11.35 -12.83 7.52
N LYS A 191 10.13 -13.36 7.37
CA LYS A 191 9.80 -14.52 6.54
C LYS A 191 8.93 -14.04 5.38
N PHE A 192 9.32 -14.33 4.15
CA PHE A 192 8.68 -13.80 2.95
C PHE A 192 8.14 -14.93 2.07
N ASN A 193 6.84 -15.27 2.19
CA ASN A 193 6.23 -16.34 1.38
C ASN A 193 5.94 -15.91 -0.08
N SER A 194 6.20 -14.65 -0.42
CA SER A 194 6.24 -14.15 -1.80
C SER A 194 7.30 -13.06 -1.92
N ASN A 195 7.55 -12.57 -3.14
CA ASN A 195 8.30 -11.32 -3.29
C ASN A 195 7.60 -10.19 -2.52
N CYS A 196 8.39 -9.40 -1.80
CA CYS A 196 7.92 -8.30 -0.97
C CYS A 196 8.64 -7.02 -1.38
N GLN A 197 7.85 -6.03 -1.80
CA GLN A 197 8.39 -4.72 -2.18
C GLN A 197 8.31 -3.79 -0.99
N PHE A 198 9.45 -3.19 -0.66
CA PHE A 198 9.56 -2.16 0.36
C PHE A 198 9.82 -0.81 -0.28
N GLN A 199 9.29 0.24 0.32
CA GLN A 199 9.63 1.60 -0.04
C GLN A 199 9.75 2.50 1.19
N LEU A 200 10.64 3.47 1.10
CA LEU A 200 10.82 4.52 2.10
C LEU A 200 10.19 5.80 1.55
N VAL A 201 9.24 6.36 2.29
CA VAL A 201 8.42 7.50 1.88
C VAL A 201 8.65 8.67 2.83
N ASN A 202 8.82 9.87 2.28
CA ASN A 202 8.86 11.11 3.02
C ASN A 202 7.45 11.72 3.11
N LEU A 203 6.81 11.57 4.27
CA LEU A 203 5.46 12.12 4.48
C LEU A 203 5.48 13.64 4.62
N SER A 204 6.63 14.23 4.99
CA SER A 204 6.78 15.68 5.10
C SER A 204 6.88 16.37 3.73
N ASN A 205 7.10 15.62 2.65
CA ASN A 205 7.19 16.14 1.29
C ASN A 205 6.22 15.41 0.34
N ASN A 206 4.91 15.61 0.53
CA ASN A 206 3.86 15.08 -0.35
C ASN A 206 3.96 13.56 -0.64
N ASN A 207 4.37 12.77 0.35
CA ASN A 207 4.59 11.32 0.22
C ASN A 207 5.58 10.96 -0.89
N GLU A 208 6.64 11.74 -1.03
CA GLU A 208 7.75 11.46 -1.95
C GLU A 208 8.38 10.10 -1.62
N VAL A 209 8.50 9.23 -2.63
CA VAL A 209 9.21 7.95 -2.49
C VAL A 209 10.71 8.20 -2.63
N LEU A 210 11.46 7.99 -1.55
CA LEU A 210 12.91 8.24 -1.48
C LEU A 210 13.71 7.06 -2.04
N ALA A 211 13.30 5.84 -1.72
CA ALA A 211 13.94 4.63 -2.18
C ALA A 211 12.99 3.45 -2.13
N ASN A 212 13.29 2.41 -2.90
CA ASN A 212 12.61 1.13 -2.88
C ASN A 212 13.59 -0.05 -2.97
N VAL A 213 13.12 -1.21 -2.53
CA VAL A 213 13.83 -2.49 -2.68
C VAL A 213 12.82 -3.63 -2.82
N GLU A 214 13.21 -4.68 -3.53
CA GLU A 214 12.43 -5.91 -3.60
C GLU A 214 13.21 -7.03 -2.89
N ILE A 215 12.56 -7.63 -1.89
CA ILE A 215 13.07 -8.81 -1.19
C ILE A 215 12.38 -10.03 -1.80
N PRO A 216 13.12 -10.97 -2.39
CA PRO A 216 12.53 -12.15 -3.00
C PRO A 216 11.94 -13.09 -1.95
N GLU A 217 11.04 -13.97 -2.41
CA GLU A 217 10.54 -15.08 -1.59
C GLU A 217 11.69 -15.81 -0.89
N SER A 218 11.59 -15.90 0.43
CA SER A 218 12.60 -16.48 1.29
C SER A 218 11.98 -16.93 2.60
N ASN A 219 12.61 -17.91 3.23
CA ASN A 219 12.26 -18.30 4.61
C ASN A 219 12.66 -17.18 5.58
N LEU A 220 13.14 -17.51 6.78
CA LEU A 220 13.69 -16.50 7.67
C LEU A 220 14.98 -15.91 7.07
N VAL A 221 14.96 -14.61 6.76
CA VAL A 221 16.09 -13.87 6.19
C VAL A 221 16.34 -12.59 6.98
N VAL A 222 17.60 -12.18 7.04
CA VAL A 222 18.05 -10.84 7.40
C VAL A 222 18.50 -10.16 6.12
N TYR A 223 17.79 -9.13 5.70
CA TYR A 223 18.07 -8.39 4.47
C TYR A 223 18.61 -7.02 4.80
N GLU A 224 19.80 -6.70 4.30
CA GLU A 224 20.44 -5.39 4.47
C GLU A 224 20.16 -4.52 3.25
N TRP A 225 19.43 -3.43 3.45
CA TRP A 225 19.12 -2.47 2.42
C TRP A 225 19.92 -1.19 2.63
N GLU A 226 20.95 -1.00 1.82
CA GLU A 226 21.72 0.25 1.81
C GLU A 226 20.86 1.39 1.23
N THR A 227 20.68 2.45 2.01
CA THR A 227 19.94 3.65 1.58
C THR A 227 20.87 4.55 0.78
N ILE A 228 20.95 4.31 -0.53
CA ILE A 228 21.86 5.02 -1.46
C ILE A 228 21.22 6.32 -2.01
N CYS A 229 20.03 6.71 -1.54
CA CYS A 229 19.29 7.88 -2.02
C CYS A 229 19.57 9.15 -1.19
N PRO A 230 19.44 10.36 -1.76
CA PRO A 230 19.48 11.60 -0.98
C PRO A 230 18.29 11.63 -0.01
N LEU A 231 18.59 11.58 1.29
CA LEU A 231 17.61 11.72 2.36
C LEU A 231 17.42 13.20 2.70
N PRO A 232 16.27 13.59 3.29
CA PRO A 232 16.02 14.97 3.68
C PRO A 232 17.11 15.50 4.63
N GLU A 233 17.66 16.69 4.38
CA GLU A 233 18.65 17.31 5.28
C GLU A 233 17.99 17.91 6.53
N GLU A 234 16.68 18.18 6.49
CA GLU A 234 15.92 18.74 7.61
C GLU A 234 15.14 17.68 8.40
N MET A 235 14.43 18.12 9.44
CA MET A 235 13.48 17.27 10.16
C MET A 235 12.36 16.80 9.21
N ALA A 236 12.19 15.49 9.11
CA ALA A 236 11.15 14.87 8.30
C ALA A 236 10.50 13.70 9.05
N VAL A 237 9.31 13.31 8.61
CA VAL A 237 8.64 12.08 9.04
C VAL A 237 8.77 11.08 7.90
N LEU A 238 9.52 10.00 8.15
CA LEU A 238 9.72 8.93 7.18
C LEU A 238 8.87 7.71 7.52
N GLN A 239 8.37 7.05 6.49
CA GLN A 239 7.57 5.84 6.59
C GLN A 239 8.17 4.75 5.73
N LEU A 240 8.51 3.62 6.35
CA LEU A 240 8.76 2.37 5.65
C LEU A 240 7.43 1.71 5.36
N GLU A 241 7.21 1.34 4.11
CA GLU A 241 6.01 0.65 3.65
C GLU A 241 6.39 -0.67 2.97
N ALA A 242 5.47 -1.63 2.98
CA ALA A 242 5.63 -2.89 2.30
C ALA A 242 4.34 -3.36 1.61
N LYS A 243 4.50 -4.12 0.53
CA LYS A 243 3.43 -4.88 -0.13
C LYS A 243 3.93 -6.23 -0.61
N CYS A 244 3.04 -7.21 -0.65
CA CYS A 244 3.34 -8.57 -1.09
C CYS A 244 2.05 -9.29 -1.49
N ASP A 245 2.16 -10.26 -2.40
CA ASP A 245 1.02 -11.01 -2.93
C ASP A 245 0.56 -12.12 -1.98
N ASP A 246 1.46 -12.65 -1.16
CA ASP A 246 1.17 -13.66 -0.13
C ASP A 246 1.67 -13.22 1.25
N GLU A 247 1.24 -13.93 2.30
CA GLU A 247 1.53 -13.61 3.69
C GLU A 247 3.04 -13.54 3.96
N CYS A 248 3.55 -12.35 4.23
CA CYS A 248 4.92 -12.12 4.68
C CYS A 248 4.91 -11.60 6.11
N LYS A 249 5.84 -12.07 6.93
CA LYS A 249 5.98 -11.66 8.33
C LYS A 249 7.28 -10.90 8.54
N ILE A 250 7.17 -9.67 9.04
CA ILE A 250 8.30 -8.81 9.40
C ILE A 250 8.47 -8.88 10.91
N TYR A 251 9.60 -9.39 11.37
CA TYR A 251 9.90 -9.52 12.79
C TYR A 251 10.53 -8.25 13.33
N THR A 252 11.59 -7.75 12.68
CA THR A 252 12.33 -6.58 13.13
C THR A 252 12.77 -5.69 11.98
N VAL A 253 12.95 -4.41 12.29
CA VAL A 253 13.59 -3.43 11.42
C VAL A 253 14.66 -2.72 12.24
N GLU A 254 15.90 -2.71 11.75
CA GLU A 254 17.00 -1.93 12.33
C GLU A 254 17.32 -0.74 11.43
N LEU A 255 17.31 0.46 12.00
CA LEU A 255 17.73 1.69 11.33
C LEU A 255 19.15 2.02 11.75
N VAL A 256 20.10 1.92 10.84
CA VAL A 256 21.53 2.18 11.08
C VAL A 256 21.87 3.60 10.61
N MET A 257 22.23 4.47 11.55
CA MET A 257 22.49 5.90 11.36
C MET A 257 23.90 6.35 11.77
#